data_AF-A0A5F8GV26-F1
#
_entry.id   AF-A0A5F8GV26-F1
#
_cell.length_a   1.000
_cell.length_b   1.000
_cell.length_c   1.000
_cell.angle_alpha   90.00
_cell.angle_beta   90.00
_cell.angle_gamma   90.00
#
_symmetry.space_group_name_H-M   'P 1'
#
loop_
_entity.id
_entity.type
_entity.pdbx_description
1 polymer ?
#
loop_
_entity_poly.entity_id
_entity_poly.type
_entity_poly.pdbx_seq_one_letter_code
_entity_poly.pdbx_strand_id
1 'polypeptide(L)'
;MEEDVLTTLKILIIGESGVGKSSLLLRITDDTFDPNISATIGVDFKVKTISFDGNKAKLAIWDTWNRSIADEFLSRFKNMLLQHF
;
A
#
# COMPACT_ATOMS: atom_id res chain seq x y z
N MET A 1 9.31 -14.83 -20.29
CA MET A 1 7.86 -14.90 -20.04
C MET A 1 7.65 -14.22 -18.70
N GLU A 2 6.90 -13.12 -18.64
CA GLU A 2 6.39 -12.65 -17.34
C GLU A 2 5.67 -13.85 -16.72
N GLU A 3 6.13 -14.33 -15.57
CA GLU A 3 5.36 -15.37 -14.87
C GLU A 3 3.97 -14.81 -14.58
N ASP A 4 2.93 -15.56 -14.97
CA ASP A 4 1.54 -15.12 -14.87
C ASP A 4 1.21 -14.71 -13.43
N VAL A 5 1.03 -13.41 -13.23
CA VAL A 5 0.55 -12.88 -11.96
C VAL A 5 -0.95 -13.15 -11.89
N LEU A 6 -1.34 -14.03 -10.97
CA LEU A 6 -2.72 -14.48 -10.79
C LEU A 6 -3.65 -13.30 -10.45
N THR A 7 -3.18 -12.36 -9.62
CA THR A 7 -3.99 -11.21 -9.21
C THR A 7 -3.16 -10.04 -8.70
N THR A 8 -3.80 -8.87 -8.61
CA THR A 8 -3.28 -7.70 -7.90
C THR A 8 -4.19 -7.37 -6.72
N LEU A 9 -3.66 -7.45 -5.50
CA LEU A 9 -4.32 -7.02 -4.28
C LEU A 9 -4.02 -5.55 -4.02
N LYS A 10 -5.07 -4.73 -3.87
CA LYS A 10 -4.97 -3.31 -3.54
C LYS A 10 -5.16 -3.12 -2.04
N ILE A 11 -4.16 -2.57 -1.35
CA ILE A 11 -4.11 -2.45 0.11
C ILE A 11 -3.95 -0.98 0.47
N LEU A 12 -4.85 -0.44 1.30
CA LEU A 12 -4.75 0.90 1.85
C LEU A 12 -4.50 0.80 3.36
N ILE A 13 -3.40 1.36 3.83
CA ILE A 13 -3.06 1.38 5.26
C ILE A 13 -3.60 2.68 5.86
N ILE A 14 -4.52 2.57 6.83
CA ILE A 14 -5.20 3.70 7.48
C ILE A 14 -4.96 3.65 8.98
N GLY A 15 -4.73 4.81 9.58
CA GLY A 15 -4.62 4.99 11.02
C GLY A 15 -4.16 6.41 11.37
N GLU A 16 -4.07 6.71 12.65
CA GLU A 16 -3.57 8.00 13.13
C GLU A 16 -2.10 8.23 12.75
N SER A 17 -1.64 9.47 12.85
CA SER A 17 -0.23 9.78 12.62
C SER A 17 0.65 9.14 13.69
N GLY A 18 1.83 8.62 13.32
CA GLY A 18 2.78 8.06 14.27
C GLY A 18 2.52 6.63 14.76
N VAL A 19 1.42 5.98 14.38
CA VAL A 19 1.11 4.60 14.84
C VAL A 19 1.94 3.47 14.18
N GLY A 20 2.93 3.83 13.34
CA GLY A 20 3.85 2.87 12.72
C GLY A 20 3.44 2.32 11.34
N LYS A 21 2.53 2.98 10.63
CA LYS A 21 2.04 2.55 9.30
C LYS A 21 3.16 2.43 8.26
N SER A 22 4.02 3.44 8.19
CA SER A 22 5.19 3.46 7.30
C SER A 22 6.24 2.43 7.70
N SER A 23 6.41 2.17 8.99
CA SER A 23 7.27 1.08 9.48
C SER A 23 6.73 -0.30 9.08
N LEU A 24 5.41 -0.48 9.10
CA LEU A 24 4.76 -1.70 8.60
C LEU A 24 4.94 -1.85 7.09
N LEU A 25 4.78 -0.76 6.32
CA LEU A 25 5.04 -0.77 4.88
C LEU A 25 6.48 -1.20 4.58
N LEU A 26 7.46 -0.60 5.25
CA LEU A 26 8.88 -0.93 5.10
C LEU A 26 9.17 -2.40 5.45
N ARG A 27 8.57 -2.91 6.53
CA ARG A 27 8.67 -4.33 6.89
C ARG A 27 8.09 -5.23 5.81
N ILE A 28 6.92 -4.88 5.26
CA ILE A 28 6.29 -5.66 4.19
C ILE A 28 7.13 -5.64 2.92
N THR A 29 7.67 -4.50 2.51
CA THR A 29 8.37 -4.38 1.22
C THR A 29 9.80 -4.88 1.29
N ASP A 30 10.54 -4.46 2.31
CA ASP A 30 12.00 -4.52 2.35
C ASP A 30 12.52 -5.39 3.52
N ASP A 31 11.63 -5.91 4.37
CA ASP A 31 11.95 -6.69 5.57
C ASP A 31 12.91 -6.00 6.56
N THR A 32 12.83 -4.67 6.62
CA THR A 32 13.67 -3.84 7.50
C THR A 32 12.84 -3.03 8.49
N PHE A 33 13.52 -2.42 9.45
CA PHE A 33 12.95 -1.43 10.36
C PHE A 33 13.91 -0.26 10.47
N ASP A 34 13.39 0.95 10.31
CA ASP A 34 14.14 2.20 10.50
C ASP A 34 13.51 2.99 11.66
N PRO A 35 14.21 3.15 12.80
CA PRO A 35 13.71 3.95 13.92
C PRO A 35 13.61 5.45 13.59
N ASN A 36 14.29 5.91 12.54
CA ASN A 36 14.30 7.30 12.09
C ASN A 36 13.46 7.52 10.84
N ILE A 37 12.53 6.61 10.53
CA ILE A 37 11.68 6.72 9.35
C ILE A 37 10.96 8.08 9.34
N SER A 38 11.16 8.83 8.25
CA SER A 38 10.49 10.11 8.06
C SER A 38 8.98 9.93 8.01
N ALA A 39 8.25 10.89 8.57
CA ALA A 39 6.80 10.90 8.47
C ALA A 39 6.37 10.97 7.00
N THR A 40 5.44 10.09 6.60
CA THR A 40 4.80 10.16 5.28
C THR A 40 4.07 11.50 5.14
N ILE A 41 4.30 12.20 4.03
CA ILE A 41 3.55 13.40 3.65
C ILE A 41 2.53 12.98 2.60
N GLY A 42 1.24 13.07 2.92
CA GLY A 42 0.18 12.64 2.00
C GLY A 42 0.06 11.11 1.92
N VAL A 43 0.35 10.54 0.76
CA VAL A 43 0.23 9.10 0.47
C VAL A 43 1.50 8.60 -0.21
N ASP A 44 2.12 7.55 0.34
CA ASP A 44 3.19 6.80 -0.31
C ASP A 44 2.63 5.55 -1.00
N PHE A 45 3.27 5.12 -2.08
CA PHE A 45 2.84 3.97 -2.89
C PHE A 45 3.99 3.01 -3.18
N LYS A 46 3.76 1.72 -2.91
CA LYS A 46 4.71 0.65 -3.20
C LYS A 46 4.03 -0.53 -3.88
N VAL A 47 4.77 -1.23 -4.72
CA VAL A 47 4.35 -2.50 -5.32
C VAL A 47 5.33 -3.59 -4.92
N LYS A 48 4.82 -4.73 -4.44
CA LYS A 48 5.62 -5.93 -4.17
C LYS A 48 4.95 -7.15 -4.79
N THR A 49 5.71 -7.94 -5.56
CA THR A 49 5.24 -9.25 -6.03
C THR A 49 5.62 -10.29 -4.98
N ILE A 50 4.65 -11.07 -4.53
CA ILE A 50 4.83 -12.18 -3.61
C ILE A 50 4.48 -13.50 -4.29
N SER A 51 5.11 -14.58 -3.85
CA SER A 51 4.76 -15.95 -4.24
C SER A 51 4.16 -16.67 -3.03
N PHE A 52 2.99 -17.27 -3.20
CA PHE A 52 2.30 -18.05 -2.17
C PHE A 52 1.62 -19.26 -2.83
N ASP A 53 1.88 -20.46 -2.32
CA ASP A 53 1.38 -21.74 -2.88
C ASP A 53 1.60 -21.89 -4.40
N GLY A 54 2.77 -21.47 -4.88
CA GLY A 54 3.13 -21.52 -6.31
C GLY A 54 2.45 -20.44 -7.19
N ASN A 55 1.57 -19.62 -6.62
CA ASN A 55 0.93 -18.51 -7.32
C ASN A 55 1.66 -17.19 -7.05
N LYS A 56 1.73 -16.32 -8.06
CA LYS A 56 2.23 -14.96 -7.90
C LYS A 56 1.09 -13.96 -7.73
N ALA A 57 1.19 -13.09 -6.74
CA ALA A 57 0.30 -11.96 -6.53
C ALA A 57 1.09 -10.66 -6.45
N LYS A 58 0.58 -9.60 -7.08
CA LYS A 58 1.08 -8.23 -6.90
C LYS A 58 0.33 -7.58 -5.74
N LEU A 59 1.05 -7.06 -4.76
CA LEU A 59 0.51 -6.19 -3.73
C LEU A 59 0.76 -4.74 -4.16
N ALA A 60 -0.31 -3.98 -4.37
CA ALA A 60 -0.27 -2.54 -4.60
C ALA A 60 -0.70 -1.87 -3.28
N ILE A 61 0.24 -1.22 -2.59
CA ILE A 61 0.07 -0.77 -1.21
C ILE A 61 0.18 0.74 -1.14
N TRP A 62 -0.82 1.38 -0.54
CA TRP A 62 -0.84 2.82 -0.26
C TRP A 62 -0.71 3.04 1.25
N ASP A 63 0.36 3.70 1.69
CA ASP A 63 0.53 4.20 3.06
C ASP A 63 0.04 5.64 3.15
N THR A 64 -0.72 5.97 4.17
CA THR A 64 -1.33 7.30 4.33
C THR A 64 -0.75 8.01 5.54
N TRP A 65 -0.64 9.33 5.49
CA TRP A 65 -0.14 10.07 6.65
C TRP A 65 -1.08 9.92 7.86
N ASN A 66 -2.37 10.20 7.65
CA ASN A 66 -3.43 10.11 8.64
C ASN A 66 -4.76 9.71 7.98
N ARG A 67 -5.78 9.46 8.82
CA ARG A 67 -7.12 9.07 8.36
C ARG A 67 -7.78 10.08 7.42
N SER A 68 -7.66 11.38 7.68
CA SER A 68 -8.29 12.41 6.83
C SER A 68 -7.75 12.39 5.40
N ILE A 69 -6.43 12.18 5.26
CA ILE A 69 -5.80 12.03 3.94
C ILE A 69 -6.27 10.76 3.25
N ALA A 70 -6.45 9.66 4.01
CA ALA A 70 -7.01 8.42 3.45
C ALA A 70 -8.43 8.62 2.92
N ASP A 71 -9.28 9.36 3.64
CA ASP A 71 -10.66 9.64 3.21
C ASP A 71 -10.69 10.53 1.95
N GLU A 72 -9.84 11.56 1.87
CA GLU A 72 -9.70 12.39 0.68
C GLU A 72 -9.19 11.58 -0.52
N PHE A 73 -8.15 10.77 -0.30
CA PHE A 73 -7.59 9.87 -1.28
C PHE A 73 -8.66 8.91 -1.83
N LEU A 74 -9.40 8.25 -0.94
CA LEU A 74 -10.50 7.36 -1.33
C LEU A 74 -11.60 8.09 -2.10
N SER A 75 -11.96 9.32 -1.72
CA SER A 75 -12.94 10.11 -2.44
C SER A 75 -12.50 10.38 -3.89
N ARG A 76 -11.21 10.70 -4.10
CA ARG A 76 -10.64 10.88 -5.44
C ARG A 76 -10.52 9.56 -6.21
N PHE A 77 -10.13 8.48 -5.52
CA PHE A 77 -9.93 7.15 -6.12
C PHE A 77 -11.22 6.41 -6.45
N LYS A 78 -12.32 6.63 -5.70
CA LYS A 78 -13.64 6.06 -6.00
C LYS A 78 -14.10 6.42 -7.41
N ASN A 79 -13.86 7.66 -7.84
CA ASN A 79 -14.19 8.09 -9.21
C ASN A 79 -13.35 7.37 -10.28
N MET A 80 -12.15 6.89 -9.92
CA MET A 80 -11.27 6.12 -10.81
C MET A 80 -11.62 4.61 -10.83
N LEU A 81 -12.08 4.07 -9.71
CA LEU A 81 -12.53 2.66 -9.61
C LEU A 81 -13.92 2.45 -10.21
N LEU A 82 -14.83 3.42 -10.11
CA LEU A 82 -16.20 3.32 -10.67
C LEU A 82 -16.25 3.40 -12.21
N GLN A 83 -15.17 3.80 -12.90
CA GLN A 83 -15.14 3.79 -14.37
C GLN A 83 -14.68 2.44 -14.95
N HIS A 84 -14.28 1.49 -14.10
CA HIS A 84 -13.77 0.18 -14.49
C HIS A 84 -14.51 -0.99 -13.82
N PHE A 85 -15.67 -0.72 -13.22
CA PHE A 85 -16.67 -1.71 -12.83
C PHE A 85 -18.01 -1.38 -13.47
#